data_AF-A0A7W6JWH8-F1
#
_entry.id   AF-A0A7W6JWH8-F1
#
_cell.length_a   1.000
_cell.length_b   1.000
_cell.length_c   1.000
_cell.angle_alpha   90.00
_cell.angle_beta   90.00
_cell.angle_gamma   90.00
#
_symmetry.space_group_name_H-M   'P 1'
#
loop_
_entity.id
_entity.type
_entity.pdbx_description
1 polymer ?
#
loop_
_entity_poly.entity_id
_entity_poly.type
_entity_poly.pdbx_seq_one_letter_code
_entity_poly.pdbx_strand_id
1 'polypeptide(L)'
;MDALNIAEIPFEDGKIRYRYSRFLSDDGSRWIRHGSFVAYHPNGEIASEGNYVQGVESGSWRDYHDNGQIAAEGVYTDGVETGIWRYWNSDGSESGA
;
A
#
# COMPACT_ATOMS: atom_id res chain seq x y z
N MET A 1 1.64 3.72 24.50
CA MET A 1 0.93 3.92 23.21
C MET A 1 1.92 4.60 22.31
N ASP A 2 2.57 3.83 21.44
CA ASP A 2 3.51 4.39 20.48
C ASP A 2 2.73 5.21 19.46
N ALA A 3 3.04 6.51 19.39
CA ALA A 3 2.35 7.40 18.47
C ALA A 3 2.74 7.03 17.03
N LEU A 4 1.75 6.70 16.21
CA LEU A 4 1.97 6.51 14.79
C LEU A 4 2.40 7.85 14.16
N ASN A 5 3.48 7.79 13.38
CA ASN A 5 4.03 8.88 12.61
C ASN A 5 3.71 8.66 11.14
N ILE A 6 3.36 9.73 10.42
CA ILE A 6 3.15 9.67 8.97
C ILE A 6 4.46 9.98 8.26
N ALA A 7 4.88 9.09 7.38
CA ALA A 7 5.98 9.33 6.45
C ALA A 7 5.41 9.68 5.07
N GLU A 8 5.99 10.71 4.45
CA GLU A 8 5.70 11.11 3.08
C GLU A 8 7.03 11.10 2.32
N ILE A 9 7.14 10.20 1.35
CA ILE A 9 8.35 10.01 0.55
C ILE A 9 8.01 10.50 -0.86
N PRO A 10 8.64 11.59 -1.34
CA PRO A 10 8.38 12.09 -2.68
C PRO A 10 9.17 11.33 -3.77
N PHE A 11 8.71 11.46 -5.01
CA PHE A 11 9.49 11.26 -6.22
C PHE A 11 10.55 12.38 -6.37
N GLU A 12 11.43 12.23 -7.35
CA GLU A 12 12.46 13.24 -7.66
C GLU A 12 11.86 14.60 -8.06
N ASP A 13 10.66 14.61 -8.63
CA ASP A 13 9.92 15.82 -9.03
C ASP A 13 9.16 16.49 -7.87
N GLY A 14 9.21 15.92 -6.66
CA GLY A 14 8.57 16.44 -5.47
C GLY A 14 7.13 15.97 -5.24
N LYS A 15 6.50 15.25 -6.18
CA LYS A 15 5.19 14.63 -5.92
C LYS A 15 5.32 13.49 -4.93
N ILE A 16 4.28 13.20 -4.15
CA ILE A 16 4.33 12.09 -3.18
C ILE A 16 4.34 10.75 -3.92
N ARG A 17 5.31 9.89 -3.59
CA ARG A 17 5.42 8.50 -4.06
C ARG A 17 4.84 7.51 -3.06
N TYR A 18 5.14 7.71 -1.78
CA TYR A 18 4.63 6.87 -0.70
C TYR A 18 4.15 7.72 0.45
N ARG A 19 3.01 7.33 1.03
CA ARG A 19 2.51 7.85 2.30
C ARG A 19 2.11 6.70 3.20
N TYR A 20 2.71 6.60 4.39
CA TYR A 20 2.38 5.50 5.30
C TYR A 20 2.62 5.84 6.77
N SER A 21 1.87 5.15 7.62
CA SER A 21 2.03 5.21 9.07
C SER A 21 3.18 4.30 9.53
N ARG A 22 3.97 4.76 10.50
CA ARG A 22 5.10 4.05 11.09
C ARG A 22 5.28 4.38 12.57
N PHE A 23 5.86 3.48 13.35
CA PHE A 23 6.32 3.74 14.71
C PHE A 23 7.82 3.44 14.82
N LEU A 24 8.49 4.02 15.82
CA LEU A 24 9.89 3.73 16.09
C LEU A 24 9.97 2.44 16.92
N SER A 25 10.89 1.52 16.59
CA SER A 25 11.13 0.32 17.39
C SER A 25 11.50 0.67 18.84
N ASP A 26 11.25 -0.27 19.76
CA ASP A 26 11.49 -0.09 21.20
C ASP A 26 12.94 0.33 21.52
N ASP A 27 13.90 -0.17 20.75
CA ASP A 27 15.33 0.15 20.87
C ASP A 27 15.73 1.47 20.16
N GLY A 28 14.79 2.15 19.50
CA GLY A 28 15.02 3.37 18.75
C GLY A 28 15.79 3.18 17.43
N SER A 29 16.13 1.95 17.04
CA SER A 29 17.07 1.71 15.94
C SER A 29 16.45 1.83 14.55
N ARG A 30 15.13 1.64 14.42
CA ARG A 30 14.45 1.65 13.11
C ARG A 30 13.00 2.08 13.18
N TRP A 31 12.52 2.65 12.08
CA TRP A 31 11.09 2.86 11.87
C TRP A 31 10.43 1.61 11.29
N ILE A 32 9.26 1.24 11.83
CA ILE A 32 8.48 0.07 11.44
C ILE A 32 7.12 0.55 10.93
N ARG A 33 6.75 0.12 9.71
CA ARG A 33 5.44 0.45 9.11
C ARG A 33 4.30 -0.19 9.92
N HIS A 34 3.26 0.58 10.20
CA HIS A 34 2.09 0.10 10.94
C HIS A 34 0.89 1.01 10.72
N GLY A 35 -0.24 0.44 10.31
CA GLY A 35 -1.42 1.16 9.86
C GLY A 35 -1.40 1.40 8.36
N SER A 36 -2.06 2.48 7.93
CA SER A 36 -2.33 2.75 6.52
C SER A 36 -1.08 2.96 5.69
N PHE A 37 -1.14 2.51 4.45
CA PHE A 37 -0.14 2.69 3.40
C PHE A 37 -0.84 3.07 2.10
N VAL A 38 -0.26 4.02 1.38
CA VAL A 38 -0.63 4.42 0.03
C VAL A 38 0.64 4.63 -0.78
N ALA A 39 0.69 4.03 -1.96
CA ALA A 39 1.64 4.34 -3.01
C ALA A 39 0.93 5.10 -4.14
N TYR A 40 1.66 5.98 -4.79
CA TYR A 40 1.15 6.79 -5.91
C TYR A 40 1.96 6.52 -7.17
N HIS A 41 1.29 6.61 -8.30
CA HIS A 41 1.89 6.67 -9.62
C HIS A 41 2.54 8.05 -9.86
N PRO A 42 3.49 8.18 -10.80
CA PRO A 42 4.10 9.48 -11.12
C PRO A 42 3.11 10.56 -11.59
N ASN A 43 1.93 10.15 -12.08
CA ASN A 43 0.85 11.05 -12.44
C ASN A 43 0.09 11.61 -11.21
N GLY A 44 0.30 11.05 -10.02
CA GLY A 44 -0.35 11.44 -8.77
C GLY A 44 -1.57 10.59 -8.39
N GLU A 45 -2.01 9.67 -9.26
CA GLU A 45 -3.08 8.71 -8.95
C GLU A 45 -2.58 7.64 -7.97
N ILE A 46 -3.49 7.02 -7.23
CA ILE A 46 -3.14 5.92 -6.34
C ILE A 46 -2.67 4.75 -7.18
N ALA A 47 -1.54 4.15 -6.80
CA ALA A 47 -1.00 2.93 -7.39
C ALA A 47 -1.36 1.71 -6.55
N SER A 48 -1.36 1.86 -5.22
CA SER A 48 -1.60 0.78 -4.28
C SER A 48 -2.01 1.33 -2.93
N GLU A 49 -2.92 0.66 -2.23
CA GLU A 49 -3.26 1.00 -0.85
C GLU A 49 -3.62 -0.22 -0.01
N GLY A 50 -3.33 -0.12 1.28
CA GLY A 50 -3.60 -1.18 2.24
C GLY A 50 -3.11 -0.84 3.64
N ASN A 51 -2.87 -1.86 4.44
CA ASN A 51 -2.37 -1.69 5.80
C ASN A 51 -1.17 -2.59 6.09
N TYR A 52 -0.33 -2.12 7.01
CA TYR A 52 0.77 -2.88 7.58
C TYR A 52 0.52 -3.14 9.07
N VAL A 53 0.94 -4.30 9.54
CA VAL A 53 1.04 -4.63 10.96
C VAL A 53 2.49 -5.01 11.24
N GLN A 54 3.18 -4.19 12.03
CA GLN A 54 4.57 -4.42 12.45
C GLN A 54 5.54 -4.69 11.29
N GLY A 55 5.37 -3.96 10.18
CA GLY A 55 6.22 -4.03 9.00
C GLY A 55 5.75 -5.00 7.93
N VAL A 56 4.66 -5.74 8.17
CA VAL A 56 4.13 -6.79 7.30
C VAL A 56 2.75 -6.42 6.76
N GLU A 57 2.47 -6.66 5.48
CA GLU A 57 1.16 -6.42 4.86
C GLU A 57 0.06 -7.22 5.56
N SER A 58 -1.08 -6.57 5.85
CA SER A 58 -2.18 -7.21 6.56
C SER A 58 -3.52 -6.55 6.25
N GLY A 59 -4.53 -7.38 6.02
CA GLY A 59 -5.89 -6.95 5.71
C GLY A 59 -6.09 -6.68 4.22
N SER A 60 -7.15 -5.93 3.91
CA SER A 60 -7.52 -5.60 2.53
C SER A 60 -6.43 -4.79 1.83
N TRP A 61 -6.20 -5.14 0.58
CA TRP A 61 -5.24 -4.50 -0.29
C TRP A 61 -5.84 -4.29 -1.68
N ARG A 62 -5.51 -3.16 -2.29
CA ARG A 62 -5.95 -2.79 -3.63
C ARG A 62 -4.78 -2.19 -4.41
N ASP A 63 -4.59 -2.67 -5.62
CA ASP A 63 -3.67 -2.12 -6.59
C ASP A 63 -4.47 -1.51 -7.75
N TYR A 64 -3.89 -0.49 -8.38
CA TYR A 64 -4.57 0.33 -9.38
C TYR A 64 -3.67 0.54 -10.59
N HIS A 65 -4.28 0.55 -11.77
CA HIS A 65 -3.66 1.00 -13.01
C HIS A 65 -3.44 2.52 -12.98
N ASP A 66 -2.55 3.03 -13.83
CA ASP A 66 -2.25 4.47 -13.94
C ASP A 66 -3.49 5.34 -14.24
N ASN A 67 -4.56 4.74 -14.78
CA ASN A 67 -5.84 5.42 -15.04
C ASN A 67 -6.80 5.45 -13.83
N GLY A 68 -6.36 4.95 -12.67
CA GLY A 68 -7.14 4.89 -11.43
C GLY A 68 -8.14 3.72 -11.35
N GLN A 69 -8.22 2.86 -12.36
CA GLN A 69 -9.02 1.64 -12.28
C GLN A 69 -8.32 0.58 -11.43
N ILE A 70 -9.09 -0.24 -10.71
CA ILE A 70 -8.55 -1.35 -9.93
C ILE A 70 -7.84 -2.32 -10.87
N ALA A 71 -6.60 -2.67 -10.53
CA ALA A 71 -5.81 -3.69 -11.19
C ALA A 71 -5.92 -5.03 -10.44
N ALA A 72 -5.90 -4.97 -9.11
CA ALA A 72 -6.05 -6.14 -8.26
C ALA A 72 -6.68 -5.77 -6.91
N GLU A 73 -7.43 -6.70 -6.31
CA GLU A 73 -7.84 -6.57 -4.91
C GLU A 73 -7.84 -7.94 -4.23
N GLY A 74 -7.52 -7.93 -2.94
CA GLY A 74 -7.52 -9.13 -2.11
C GLY A 74 -7.17 -8.83 -0.66
N VAL A 75 -6.70 -9.86 0.03
CA VAL A 75 -6.32 -9.78 1.45
C VAL A 75 -4.91 -10.31 1.63
N TYR A 76 -4.08 -9.55 2.34
CA TYR A 76 -2.83 -10.05 2.89
C TYR A 76 -3.03 -10.56 4.32
N THR A 77 -2.42 -11.70 4.64
CA THR A 77 -2.26 -12.21 5.99
C THR A 77 -0.79 -12.54 6.18
N ASP A 78 -0.14 -11.91 7.15
CA ASP A 78 1.29 -12.10 7.43
C ASP A 78 2.20 -11.94 6.20
N GLY A 79 1.87 -10.95 5.34
CA GLY A 79 2.66 -10.63 4.15
C GLY A 79 2.41 -11.57 2.97
N VAL A 80 1.45 -12.49 3.11
CA VAL A 80 1.07 -13.46 2.08
C VAL A 80 -0.33 -13.16 1.56
N GLU A 81 -0.51 -13.21 0.25
CA GLU A 81 -1.81 -13.16 -0.39
C GLU A 81 -2.68 -14.33 0.08
N THR A 82 -3.86 -14.02 0.58
CA THR A 82 -4.81 -14.99 1.12
C THR A 82 -6.21 -14.74 0.60
N GLY A 83 -6.99 -15.82 0.51
CA GLY A 83 -8.35 -15.76 -0.01
C GLY A 83 -8.39 -15.63 -1.53
N ILE A 84 -9.48 -15.05 -2.02
CA ILE A 84 -9.68 -14.83 -3.46
C ILE A 84 -9.10 -13.48 -3.81
N TRP A 85 -8.15 -13.49 -4.74
CA TRP A 85 -7.70 -12.30 -5.43
C TRP A 85 -8.46 -12.15 -6.74
N ARG A 86 -8.88 -10.91 -7.00
CA ARG A 86 -9.49 -10.55 -8.27
C ARG A 86 -8.54 -9.63 -9.01
N TYR A 87 -8.52 -9.78 -10.32
CA TYR A 87 -7.63 -9.06 -11.21
C TYR A 87 -8.43 -8.46 -12.36
N TRP A 88 -8.06 -7.25 -12.77
CA TRP A 88 -8.70 -6.55 -13.87
C TRP A 88 -7.65 -5.94 -14.79
N ASN A 89 -7.99 -5.88 -16.07
CA ASN A 89 -7.23 -5.16 -17.07
C ASN A 89 -7.43 -3.65 -16.91
N SER A 90 -6.60 -2.86 -17.60
CA SER A 90 -6.67 -1.39 -17.58
C SER A 90 -7.89 -0.81 -18.31
N ASP A 91 -8.77 -1.64 -18.86
CA ASP A 91 -10.09 -1.24 -19.35
C ASP A 91 -11.22 -1.57 -18.35
N GLY A 92 -10.89 -2.19 -17.21
CA GLY A 92 -11.82 -2.63 -16.19
C GLY A 92 -12.44 -4.01 -16.43
N SER A 93 -12.08 -4.73 -17.50
CA SER A 93 -12.51 -6.10 -17.71
C SER A 93 -11.81 -7.05 -16.72
N GLU A 94 -12.55 -8.02 -16.17
CA GLU A 94 -11.95 -9.05 -15.32
C GLU A 94 -10.90 -9.84 -16.11
N SER A 95 -9.68 -9.87 -15.60
CA SER A 95 -8.63 -10.75 -16.10
C SER A 95 -8.85 -12.11 -15.46
N GLY A 96 -9.61 -12.97 -16.15
CA GLY A 96 -9.73 -14.37 -15.75
C GLY A 96 -8.34 -15.01 -15.71
N ALA A 97 -7.99 -15.58 -14.55
CA ALA A 97 -6.86 -16.49 -14.42
C ALA A 97 -7.18 -17.85 -15.07
#